data_AF-A0A7K8Q425-F1
#
_entry.id   AF-A0A7K8Q425-F1
#
_cell.length_a   1.000
_cell.length_b   1.000
_cell.length_c   1.000
_cell.angle_alpha   90.00
_cell.angle_beta   90.00
_cell.angle_gamma   90.00
#
_symmetry.space_group_name_H-M   'P 1'
#
loop_
_entity.id
_entity.type
_entity.pdbx_description
1 polymer ?
#
loop_
_entity_poly.entity_id
_entity_poly.type
_entity_poly.pdbx_seq_one_letter_code
_entity_poly.pdbx_strand_id
1 'polypeptide(L)'
;QLSVDQTSAEQARSPKEQEWAGPEALCPGWLEDEAPDGEVPEDSGDPDCATHAYELLQSALRQEGLPHTLDRSAEPRTGFGPLDMTVCILGSSTAFLPVLLEGGTRCPGAMVLCLSPAWASRVPSESSPGAWSLLLSRGVSFEAGGRSTLETFVPPRRANYVTGTFAAGGPEGGWVGELARDLDCPTGGSVPLACRLEDPLVTRWVLAAHAGLPVPPTLAFVLGLRGDLPAELVAPGVRLVRLEDPQGQE
;
A
#
# COMPACT_ATOMS: atom_id res chain seq x y z
N GLN A 1 -42.85 -50.40 -30.81
CA GLN A 1 -43.55 -49.12 -30.60
C GLN A 1 -43.52 -48.83 -29.10
N LEU A 2 -42.80 -47.76 -28.69
CA LEU A 2 -42.85 -47.01 -27.41
C LEU A 2 -42.67 -47.82 -26.09
N SER A 3 -41.97 -47.41 -25.03
CA SER A 3 -41.28 -46.19 -24.59
C SER A 3 -40.51 -46.62 -23.31
N VAL A 4 -39.19 -46.46 -23.26
CA VAL A 4 -38.44 -45.50 -22.41
C VAL A 4 -39.06 -45.24 -21.03
N ASP A 5 -38.49 -45.90 -20.01
CA ASP A 5 -38.37 -45.36 -18.66
C ASP A 5 -37.17 -46.02 -17.99
N GLN A 6 -36.07 -45.28 -17.86
CA GLN A 6 -34.98 -45.60 -16.93
C GLN A 6 -34.22 -44.30 -16.63
N THR A 7 -34.76 -43.60 -15.63
CA THR A 7 -34.09 -42.78 -14.61
C THR A 7 -32.66 -42.33 -14.91
N SER A 8 -32.53 -41.03 -15.19
CA SER A 8 -31.32 -40.23 -14.99
C SER A 8 -30.80 -40.40 -13.57
N ALA A 9 -29.56 -40.88 -13.45
CA ALA A 9 -28.67 -40.55 -12.34
C ALA A 9 -27.50 -39.78 -12.94
N GLU A 10 -27.59 -38.47 -12.84
CA GLU A 10 -26.58 -37.51 -13.25
C GLU A 10 -25.30 -37.80 -12.48
N GLN A 11 -24.27 -38.30 -13.18
CA GLN A 11 -22.92 -38.39 -12.65
C GLN A 11 -22.45 -36.97 -12.37
N ALA A 12 -22.43 -36.60 -11.09
CA ALA A 12 -21.85 -35.36 -10.60
C ALA A 12 -20.39 -35.29 -11.07
N ARG A 13 -20.12 -34.47 -12.09
CA ARG A 13 -18.77 -34.09 -12.47
C ARG A 13 -18.22 -33.23 -11.34
N SER A 14 -17.31 -33.80 -10.57
CA SER A 14 -16.42 -33.08 -9.65
C SER A 14 -15.85 -31.83 -10.33
N PRO A 15 -15.91 -30.64 -9.72
CA PRO A 15 -15.19 -29.50 -10.25
C PRO A 15 -13.69 -29.82 -10.19
N LYS A 16 -13.03 -29.78 -11.35
CA LYS A 16 -11.57 -29.75 -11.41
C LYS A 16 -11.12 -28.55 -10.57
N GLU A 17 -10.33 -28.83 -9.54
CA GLU A 17 -9.61 -27.82 -8.79
C GLU A 17 -8.87 -26.91 -9.79
N GLN A 18 -9.26 -25.64 -9.80
CA GLN A 18 -8.45 -24.60 -10.43
C GLN A 18 -7.20 -24.48 -9.56
N GLU A 19 -6.16 -25.17 -10.00
CA GLU A 19 -4.80 -25.04 -9.51
C GLU A 19 -4.39 -23.57 -9.68
N TRP A 20 -4.46 -22.83 -8.58
CA TRP A 20 -3.94 -21.47 -8.53
C TRP A 20 -2.45 -21.55 -8.82
N ALA A 21 -2.04 -20.97 -9.95
CA ALA A 21 -0.64 -20.87 -10.30
C ALA A 21 0.10 -20.17 -9.16
N GLY A 22 1.12 -20.85 -8.62
CA GLY A 22 1.99 -20.32 -7.59
C GLY A 22 2.70 -19.03 -8.03
N PRO A 23 3.33 -18.32 -7.09
CA PRO A 23 3.93 -17.00 -7.30
C PRO A 23 5.02 -16.94 -8.38
N GLU A 24 5.49 -18.08 -8.89
CA GLU A 24 6.52 -18.18 -9.93
C GLU A 24 6.03 -17.77 -11.33
N ALA A 25 4.72 -17.63 -11.56
CA ALA A 25 4.18 -17.23 -12.87
C ALA A 25 4.23 -15.71 -13.16
N LEU A 26 4.70 -14.88 -12.22
CA LEU A 26 4.60 -13.41 -12.31
C LEU A 26 5.91 -12.66 -12.61
N CYS A 27 7.03 -13.36 -12.86
CA CYS A 27 8.32 -12.67 -12.99
C CYS A 27 9.16 -13.17 -14.19
N PRO A 28 9.11 -12.52 -15.35
CA PRO A 28 10.24 -12.51 -16.26
C PRO A 28 11.20 -11.36 -15.89
N GLY A 29 12.37 -11.72 -15.36
CA GLY A 29 13.65 -10.99 -15.47
C GLY A 29 13.71 -9.55 -14.93
N TRP A 30 14.06 -9.39 -13.66
CA TRP A 30 14.60 -8.13 -13.15
C TRP A 30 16.13 -8.19 -13.22
N LEU A 31 16.73 -7.29 -14.00
CA LEU A 31 18.16 -7.01 -13.91
C LEU A 31 18.36 -6.22 -12.62
N GLU A 32 19.09 -6.77 -11.67
CA GLU A 32 19.54 -6.05 -10.48
C GLU A 32 20.45 -4.92 -10.95
N ASP A 33 19.98 -3.67 -10.83
CA ASP A 33 20.84 -2.50 -10.98
C ASP A 33 21.55 -2.30 -9.64
N GLU A 34 22.87 -2.45 -9.63
CA GLU A 34 23.71 -2.10 -8.48
C GLU A 34 23.52 -0.61 -8.19
N ALA A 35 22.84 -0.28 -7.10
CA ALA A 35 22.79 1.08 -6.60
C ALA A 35 24.20 1.50 -6.16
N PRO A 36 24.76 2.61 -6.65
CA PRO A 36 26.02 3.13 -6.13
C PRO A 36 25.81 3.62 -4.70
N ASP A 37 26.79 3.37 -3.82
CA ASP A 37 26.85 3.87 -2.44
C ASP A 37 26.61 5.38 -2.41
N GLY A 38 25.37 5.77 -2.13
CA GLY A 38 24.94 7.13 -1.86
C GLY A 38 24.75 7.29 -0.35
N GLU A 39 25.33 8.35 0.18
CA GLU A 39 25.33 8.70 1.61
C GLU A 39 23.94 8.55 2.25
N VAL A 40 23.90 7.92 3.42
CA VAL A 40 22.70 7.81 4.28
C VAL A 40 22.18 9.22 4.55
N PRO A 41 20.94 9.58 4.17
CA PRO A 41 20.40 10.88 4.48
C PRO A 41 20.27 11.03 5.99
N GLU A 42 20.82 12.11 6.53
CA GLU A 42 20.68 12.48 7.93
C GLU A 42 19.19 12.58 8.32
N ASP A 43 18.90 12.05 9.52
CA ASP A 43 17.64 12.14 10.24
C ASP A 43 17.17 13.60 10.33
N SER A 44 16.36 14.00 9.36
CA SER A 44 15.58 15.22 9.38
C SER A 44 14.12 14.85 9.60
N GLY A 45 13.86 14.20 10.74
CA GLY A 45 12.55 14.18 11.35
C GLY A 45 12.12 15.61 11.73
N ASP A 46 11.71 16.39 10.74
CA ASP A 46 11.26 17.76 10.91
C ASP A 46 10.03 17.78 11.86
N PRO A 47 10.15 18.33 13.08
CA PRO A 47 9.05 18.40 14.04
C PRO A 47 7.84 19.17 13.49
N ASP A 48 8.05 20.03 12.49
CA ASP A 48 6.99 20.83 11.88
C ASP A 48 6.03 19.96 11.03
N CYS A 49 6.51 18.88 10.42
CA CYS A 49 5.70 18.01 9.57
C CYS A 49 4.69 17.19 10.38
N ALA A 50 5.12 16.62 11.52
CA ALA A 50 4.25 15.86 12.42
C ALA A 50 3.15 16.75 13.02
N THR A 51 3.52 17.99 13.40
CA THR A 51 2.60 18.99 13.94
C THR A 51 1.54 19.37 12.89
N HIS A 52 1.98 19.64 11.66
CA HIS A 52 1.06 19.94 10.57
C HIS A 52 0.09 18.79 10.27
N ALA A 53 0.58 17.55 10.19
CA ALA A 53 -0.24 16.37 9.96
C ALA A 53 -1.27 16.14 11.09
N TYR A 54 -0.90 16.44 12.33
CA TYR A 54 -1.81 16.40 13.47
C TYR A 54 -2.90 17.46 13.37
N GLU A 55 -2.57 18.69 12.99
CA GLU A 55 -3.56 19.77 12.78
C GLU A 55 -4.52 19.47 11.63
N LEU A 56 -4.05 18.82 10.56
CA LEU A 56 -4.91 18.32 9.49
C LEU A 56 -5.91 17.28 10.00
N LEU A 57 -5.46 16.34 10.86
CA LEU A 57 -6.36 15.40 11.53
C LEU A 57 -7.38 16.14 12.40
N GLN A 58 -6.97 17.11 13.22
CA GLN A 58 -7.90 17.87 14.07
C GLN A 58 -8.95 18.63 13.25
N SER A 59 -8.53 19.16 12.11
CA SER A 59 -9.42 19.85 11.18
C SER A 59 -10.43 18.89 10.54
N ALA A 60 -9.99 17.71 10.11
CA ALA A 60 -10.86 16.69 9.53
C ALA A 60 -11.89 16.17 10.55
N LEU A 61 -11.48 15.86 11.78
CA LEU A 61 -12.40 15.47 12.85
C LEU A 61 -13.46 16.54 13.12
N ARG A 62 -13.04 17.81 13.18
CA ARG A 62 -13.97 18.94 13.37
C ARG A 62 -14.98 19.07 12.23
N GLN A 63 -14.55 18.91 10.98
CA GLN A 63 -15.43 18.98 9.80
C GLN A 63 -16.50 17.88 9.83
N GLU A 64 -16.15 16.69 10.31
CA GLU A 64 -17.07 15.56 10.48
C GLU A 64 -17.91 15.64 11.77
N GLY A 65 -17.77 16.70 12.59
CA GLY A 65 -18.48 16.85 13.85
C GLY A 65 -18.05 15.86 14.94
N LEU A 66 -16.84 15.31 14.84
CA LEU A 66 -16.26 14.34 15.76
C LEU A 66 -15.45 15.04 16.88
N PRO A 67 -15.27 14.37 18.04
CA PRO A 67 -14.46 14.91 19.12
C PRO A 67 -13.00 15.09 18.70
N HIS A 68 -12.33 16.07 19.31
CA HIS A 68 -10.88 16.25 19.17
C HIS A 68 -10.11 15.03 19.71
N THR A 69 -8.93 14.79 19.13
CA THR A 69 -8.04 13.75 19.64
C THR A 69 -7.60 14.10 21.07
N LEU A 70 -7.78 13.15 21.98
CA LEU A 70 -7.31 13.29 23.36
C LEU A 70 -5.81 13.02 23.41
N ASP A 71 -5.01 13.92 23.96
CA ASP A 71 -3.57 13.67 24.16
C ASP A 71 -3.33 12.90 25.46
N ARG A 72 -2.87 11.66 25.34
CA ARG A 72 -2.39 10.81 26.45
C ARG A 72 -0.93 10.42 26.27
N SER A 73 -0.16 11.14 25.46
CA SER A 73 1.24 10.79 25.19
C SER A 73 2.14 10.86 26.44
N ALA A 74 1.74 11.60 27.48
CA ALA A 74 2.42 11.65 28.78
C ALA A 74 2.21 10.41 29.66
N GLU A 75 1.23 9.56 29.34
CA GLU A 75 0.91 8.32 30.04
C GLU A 75 1.13 7.14 29.09
N PRO A 76 2.35 6.59 29.00
CA PRO A 76 2.64 5.53 28.05
C PRO A 76 1.75 4.31 28.27
N ARG A 77 1.11 3.83 27.21
CA ARG A 77 0.33 2.62 27.24
C ARG A 77 1.25 1.42 27.25
N THR A 78 1.02 0.57 28.24
CA THR A 78 1.74 -0.68 28.46
C THR A 78 0.78 -1.87 28.34
N GLY A 79 1.32 -3.08 28.38
CA GLY A 79 0.52 -4.30 28.41
C GLY A 79 0.11 -4.84 27.05
N PHE A 80 0.60 -4.26 25.95
CA PHE A 80 0.43 -4.86 24.63
C PHE A 80 1.24 -6.14 24.51
N GLY A 81 0.57 -7.24 24.21
CA GLY A 81 1.16 -8.54 23.95
C GLY A 81 1.36 -8.82 22.47
N PRO A 82 2.04 -9.93 22.12
CA PRO A 82 2.29 -10.33 20.74
C PRO A 82 1.03 -10.64 19.92
N LEU A 83 -0.10 -10.88 20.60
CA LEU A 83 -1.39 -11.21 19.99
C LEU A 83 -2.27 -9.98 19.75
N ASP A 84 -1.86 -8.81 20.25
CA ASP A 84 -2.63 -7.59 20.05
C ASP A 84 -2.52 -7.14 18.59
N MET A 85 -3.66 -7.12 17.92
CA MET A 85 -3.76 -6.76 16.52
C MET A 85 -3.58 -5.25 16.35
N THR A 86 -2.72 -4.87 15.40
CA THR A 86 -2.40 -3.47 15.10
C THR A 86 -2.48 -3.26 13.59
N VAL A 87 -3.46 -2.47 13.16
CA VAL A 87 -3.52 -1.94 11.79
C VAL A 87 -2.88 -0.56 11.79
N CYS A 88 -1.69 -0.47 11.23
CA CYS A 88 -0.96 0.78 11.09
C CYS A 88 -1.34 1.46 9.77
N ILE A 89 -1.78 2.72 9.88
CA ILE A 89 -1.98 3.60 8.73
C ILE A 89 -0.86 4.64 8.74
N LEU A 90 -0.05 4.66 7.69
CA LEU A 90 1.06 5.58 7.50
C LEU A 90 0.62 6.77 6.63
N GLY A 91 0.92 7.99 7.07
CA GLY A 91 0.74 9.19 6.25
C GLY A 91 -0.55 9.94 6.52
N SER A 92 -1.24 10.37 5.47
CA SER A 92 -2.35 11.34 5.58
C SER A 92 -3.58 10.79 6.30
N SER A 93 -4.06 11.52 7.30
CA SER A 93 -5.29 11.21 8.04
C SER A 93 -6.55 11.28 7.16
N THR A 94 -6.61 12.24 6.23
CA THR A 94 -7.83 12.56 5.49
C THR A 94 -8.25 11.44 4.54
N ALA A 95 -7.30 10.82 3.85
CA ALA A 95 -7.59 9.73 2.90
C ALA A 95 -8.12 8.47 3.59
N PHE A 96 -7.76 8.28 4.86
CA PHE A 96 -8.08 7.07 5.62
C PHE A 96 -9.07 7.28 6.76
N LEU A 97 -9.59 8.50 6.96
CA LEU A 97 -10.49 8.80 8.07
C LEU A 97 -11.70 7.84 8.15
N PRO A 98 -12.41 7.50 7.04
CA PRO A 98 -13.51 6.53 7.10
C PRO A 98 -13.06 5.15 7.57
N VAL A 99 -11.88 4.69 7.12
CA VAL A 99 -11.31 3.38 7.49
C VAL A 99 -10.90 3.38 8.96
N LEU A 100 -10.30 4.47 9.45
CA LEU A 100 -9.92 4.64 10.85
C LEU A 100 -11.14 4.62 11.78
N LEU A 101 -12.23 5.29 11.39
CA LEU A 101 -13.46 5.38 12.18
C LEU A 101 -14.23 4.06 12.23
N GLU A 102 -14.44 3.41 11.07
CA GLU A 102 -15.10 2.10 11.03
C GLU A 102 -14.24 1.04 11.73
N GLY A 103 -12.94 1.01 11.43
CA GLY A 103 -12.01 0.10 12.08
C GLY A 103 -11.95 0.30 13.60
N GLY A 104 -11.93 1.55 14.07
CA GLY A 104 -11.96 1.86 15.51
C GLY A 104 -13.28 1.46 16.19
N THR A 105 -14.38 1.41 15.44
CA THR A 105 -15.67 0.90 15.93
C THR A 105 -15.67 -0.63 16.02
N ARG A 106 -15.05 -1.32 15.05
CA ARG A 106 -14.98 -2.79 15.01
C ARG A 106 -13.94 -3.37 15.97
N CYS A 107 -12.79 -2.71 16.07
CA CYS A 107 -11.63 -3.12 16.85
C CYS A 107 -11.04 -1.90 17.56
N PRO A 108 -11.67 -1.45 18.67
CA PRO A 108 -11.22 -0.27 19.41
C PRO A 108 -9.74 -0.37 19.81
N GLY A 109 -8.97 0.68 19.50
CA GLY A 109 -7.54 0.76 19.80
C GLY A 109 -6.64 -0.09 18.91
N ALA A 110 -7.18 -0.86 17.94
CA ALA A 110 -6.38 -1.62 16.98
C ALA A 110 -5.94 -0.77 15.77
N MET A 111 -6.75 0.21 15.39
CA MET A 111 -6.44 1.14 14.31
C MET A 111 -5.53 2.24 14.82
N VAL A 112 -4.30 2.30 14.32
CA VAL A 112 -3.30 3.28 14.74
C VAL A 112 -2.81 4.07 13.53
N LEU A 113 -3.00 5.38 13.58
CA LEU A 113 -2.48 6.32 12.59
C LEU A 113 -1.09 6.82 13.01
N CYS A 114 -0.11 6.61 12.15
CA CYS A 114 1.26 7.11 12.29
C CYS A 114 1.42 8.36 11.40
N LEU A 115 1.69 9.51 12.03
CA LEU A 115 1.77 10.80 11.34
C LEU A 115 3.21 11.24 11.02
N SER A 116 4.21 10.53 11.54
CA SER A 116 5.61 10.92 11.43
C SER A 116 6.51 9.68 11.39
N PRO A 117 7.60 9.69 10.59
CA PRO A 117 8.55 8.57 10.58
C PRO A 117 9.20 8.33 11.95
N ALA A 118 9.42 9.39 12.75
CA ALA A 118 10.04 9.28 14.07
C ALA A 118 9.19 8.48 15.09
N TRP A 119 7.92 8.20 14.78
CA TRP A 119 7.02 7.43 15.63
C TRP A 119 7.08 5.93 15.37
N ALA A 120 7.86 5.52 14.37
CA ALA A 120 8.00 4.14 13.98
C ALA A 120 9.47 3.76 13.78
N SER A 121 9.79 2.48 13.99
CA SER A 121 11.09 1.93 13.67
C SER A 121 10.94 0.60 12.97
N ARG A 122 11.89 0.30 12.08
CA ARG A 122 12.00 -1.00 11.43
C ARG A 122 13.04 -1.81 12.17
N VAL A 123 12.70 -3.06 12.48
CA VAL A 123 13.64 -4.03 13.06
C VAL A 123 13.67 -5.28 12.18
N PRO A 124 14.79 -5.99 12.08
CA PRO A 124 14.83 -7.25 11.35
C PRO A 124 13.79 -8.22 11.87
N SER A 125 13.04 -8.84 10.97
CA SER A 125 12.00 -9.80 11.33
C SER A 125 12.60 -11.04 11.96
N GLU A 126 12.06 -11.46 13.11
CA GLU A 126 12.40 -12.74 13.74
C GLU A 126 11.81 -13.94 12.99
N SER A 127 10.70 -13.72 12.26
CA SER A 127 9.93 -14.78 11.59
C SER A 127 10.27 -14.96 10.12
N SER A 128 10.87 -13.95 9.48
CA SER A 128 11.06 -13.92 8.02
C SER A 128 12.42 -13.32 7.67
N PRO A 129 13.43 -14.15 7.37
CA PRO A 129 14.75 -13.66 6.97
C PRO A 129 14.67 -12.70 5.78
N GLY A 130 15.34 -11.55 5.88
CA GLY A 130 15.32 -10.50 4.85
C GLY A 130 14.12 -9.55 4.90
N ALA A 131 13.13 -9.82 5.75
CA ALA A 131 12.00 -8.93 5.98
C ALA A 131 12.17 -8.10 7.26
N TRP A 132 11.31 -7.09 7.42
CA TRP A 132 11.33 -6.15 8.53
C TRP A 132 10.01 -6.17 9.31
N SER A 133 10.08 -6.13 10.63
CA SER A 133 8.92 -5.81 11.47
C SER A 133 8.85 -4.30 11.68
N LEU A 134 7.66 -3.72 11.57
CA LEU A 134 7.42 -2.31 11.89
C LEU A 134 6.93 -2.18 13.34
N LEU A 135 7.62 -1.37 14.15
CA LEU A 135 7.29 -1.10 15.54
C LEU A 135 6.89 0.36 15.71
N LEU A 136 5.76 0.61 16.38
CA LEU A 136 5.22 1.94 16.67
C LEU A 136 5.54 2.32 18.11
N SER A 137 6.30 3.39 18.29
CA SER A 137 6.55 4.01 19.61
C SER A 137 5.49 5.05 19.96
N ARG A 138 4.81 5.62 18.96
CA ARG A 138 3.74 6.60 19.13
C ARG A 138 2.71 6.46 18.01
N GLY A 139 1.48 6.92 18.25
CA GLY A 139 0.45 6.95 17.22
C GLY A 139 -0.87 7.51 17.73
N VAL A 140 -1.80 7.77 16.81
CA VAL A 140 -3.18 8.11 17.15
C VAL A 140 -4.05 6.87 17.01
N SER A 141 -4.51 6.34 18.13
CA SER A 141 -5.41 5.20 18.19
C SER A 141 -6.85 5.65 18.03
N PHE A 142 -7.64 4.91 17.25
CA PHE A 142 -9.08 5.18 17.06
C PHE A 142 -9.94 4.18 17.83
N GLU A 143 -11.02 4.70 18.41
CA GLU A 143 -11.99 3.95 19.22
C GLU A 143 -13.42 4.19 18.71
N ALA A 144 -14.36 3.43 19.27
CA ALA A 144 -15.77 3.53 18.94
C ALA A 144 -16.35 4.94 19.19
N GLY A 145 -17.27 5.35 18.32
CA GLY A 145 -17.91 6.67 18.39
C GLY A 145 -17.01 7.82 17.92
N GLY A 146 -16.01 7.53 17.09
CA GLY A 146 -15.11 8.50 16.48
C GLY A 146 -14.18 9.18 17.48
N ARG A 147 -13.92 8.55 18.62
CA ARG A 147 -12.91 9.01 19.58
C ARG A 147 -11.53 8.61 19.08
N SER A 148 -10.57 9.50 19.26
CA SER A 148 -9.17 9.25 18.96
C SER A 148 -8.31 9.68 20.14
N THR A 149 -7.20 8.96 20.35
CA THR A 149 -6.25 9.24 21.43
C THR A 149 -4.84 9.24 20.87
N LEU A 150 -4.06 10.29 21.13
CA LEU A 150 -2.62 10.31 20.86
C LEU A 150 -1.90 9.59 22.00
N GLU A 151 -1.17 8.53 21.67
CA GLU A 151 -0.62 7.58 22.62
C GLU A 151 0.87 7.33 22.38
N THR A 152 1.60 7.09 23.45
CA THR A 152 2.98 6.57 23.44
C THR A 152 2.93 5.10 23.87
N PHE A 153 3.66 4.22 23.19
CA PHE A 153 3.65 2.77 23.43
C PHE A 153 4.96 2.30 24.05
N VAL A 154 4.86 1.64 25.21
CA VAL A 154 6.04 1.07 25.90
C VAL A 154 5.72 -0.36 26.38
N PRO A 155 6.35 -1.42 25.82
CA PRO A 155 7.28 -1.37 24.68
C PRO A 155 6.58 -0.93 23.36
N PRO A 156 7.34 -0.54 22.32
CA PRO A 156 6.78 -0.25 21.01
C PRO A 156 5.90 -1.39 20.49
N ARG A 157 4.78 -1.02 19.88
CA ARG A 157 3.75 -1.96 19.41
C ARG A 157 4.05 -2.42 17.99
N ARG A 158 4.06 -3.73 17.73
CA ARG A 158 4.28 -4.28 16.39
C ARG A 158 3.04 -4.09 15.49
N ALA A 159 3.24 -3.64 14.26
CA ALA A 159 2.21 -3.61 13.23
C ALA A 159 1.94 -5.03 12.69
N ASN A 160 0.67 -5.40 12.53
CA ASN A 160 0.25 -6.68 11.94
C ASN A 160 -0.33 -6.53 10.54
N TYR A 161 -0.66 -5.30 10.15
CA TYR A 161 -1.06 -4.91 8.80
C TYR A 161 -0.68 -3.45 8.60
N VAL A 162 -0.14 -3.11 7.43
CA VAL A 162 0.30 -1.74 7.13
C VAL A 162 -0.35 -1.24 5.84
N THR A 163 -0.91 -0.04 5.88
CA THR A 163 -1.35 0.67 4.67
C THR A 163 -1.01 2.15 4.79
N GLY A 164 -1.15 2.90 3.71
CA GLY A 164 -0.84 4.32 3.73
C GLY A 164 -1.03 4.99 2.39
N THR A 165 -0.78 6.30 2.37
CA THR A 165 -0.78 7.09 1.14
C THR A 165 0.53 6.88 0.40
N PHE A 166 0.60 5.85 -0.44
CA PHE A 166 1.73 5.62 -1.34
C PHE A 166 1.60 6.56 -2.54
N ALA A 167 2.37 7.64 -2.59
CA ALA A 167 2.36 8.59 -3.70
C ALA A 167 3.48 8.28 -4.69
N ALA A 168 3.25 8.46 -5.99
CA ALA A 168 4.26 8.28 -7.04
C ALA A 168 5.29 9.42 -7.16
N GLY A 169 5.26 10.40 -6.25
CA GLY A 169 6.09 11.60 -6.31
C GLY A 169 7.49 11.43 -5.69
N GLY A 170 8.43 10.86 -6.44
CA GLY A 170 9.86 10.82 -6.12
C GLY A 170 10.45 9.40 -6.06
N PRO A 171 11.74 9.23 -6.41
CA PRO A 171 12.38 7.90 -6.54
C PRO A 171 12.40 7.07 -5.24
N GLU A 172 12.16 7.70 -4.08
CA GLU A 172 12.18 7.03 -2.77
C GLU A 172 10.79 6.84 -2.12
N GLY A 173 9.69 7.20 -2.80
CA GLY A 173 8.34 6.88 -2.30
C GLY A 173 7.93 7.54 -0.97
N GLY A 174 8.72 8.53 -0.51
CA GLY A 174 8.60 9.15 0.80
C GLY A 174 8.77 8.18 1.96
N TRP A 175 8.78 8.72 3.18
CA TRP A 175 8.93 7.93 4.40
C TRP A 175 7.86 6.83 4.57
N VAL A 176 6.66 7.02 4.00
CA VAL A 176 5.59 6.01 3.99
C VAL A 176 6.02 4.78 3.19
N GLY A 177 6.60 4.99 2.00
CA GLY A 177 7.10 3.92 1.15
C GLY A 177 8.27 3.19 1.79
N GLU A 178 9.21 3.94 2.36
CA GLU A 178 10.38 3.39 3.05
C GLU A 178 10.00 2.53 4.25
N LEU A 179 9.08 3.01 5.10
CA LEU A 179 8.59 2.25 6.26
C LEU A 179 7.81 1.00 5.88
N ALA A 180 7.06 1.05 4.77
CA ALA A 180 6.25 -0.07 4.29
C ALA A 180 7.03 -1.10 3.46
N ARG A 181 8.32 -0.85 3.17
CA ARG A 181 9.13 -1.71 2.32
C ARG A 181 9.51 -3.01 3.03
N ASP A 182 9.37 -4.13 2.32
CA ASP A 182 9.83 -5.47 2.73
C ASP A 182 9.35 -5.86 4.15
N LEU A 183 8.12 -5.51 4.49
CA LEU A 183 7.55 -5.83 5.80
C LEU A 183 7.16 -7.31 5.91
N ASP A 184 7.31 -7.85 7.11
CA ASP A 184 6.92 -9.23 7.46
C ASP A 184 5.42 -9.41 7.73
N CYS A 185 4.63 -8.36 7.49
CA CYS A 185 3.19 -8.36 7.62
C CYS A 185 2.53 -7.90 6.31
N PRO A 186 1.26 -8.28 6.06
CA PRO A 186 0.58 -7.89 4.84
C PRO A 186 0.45 -6.37 4.71
N THR A 187 0.60 -5.86 3.49
CA THR A 187 0.42 -4.44 3.18
C THR A 187 -0.78 -4.19 2.28
N GLY A 188 -1.45 -3.04 2.46
CA GLY A 188 -2.59 -2.62 1.63
C GLY A 188 -2.20 -2.04 0.27
N GLY A 189 -0.91 -1.81 0.04
CA GLY A 189 -0.35 -1.26 -1.18
C GLY A 189 1.16 -1.20 -1.10
N SER A 190 1.77 -0.65 -2.14
CA SER A 190 3.20 -0.39 -2.21
C SER A 190 3.47 0.75 -3.18
N VAL A 191 4.63 1.40 -3.04
CA VAL A 191 5.06 2.47 -3.96
C VAL A 191 5.12 1.97 -5.41
N PRO A 192 5.72 0.81 -5.73
CA PRO A 192 5.73 0.31 -7.11
C PRO A 192 4.33 0.08 -7.67
N LEU A 193 3.40 -0.41 -6.85
CA LEU A 193 2.02 -0.62 -7.27
C LEU A 193 1.31 0.72 -7.51
N ALA A 194 1.45 1.70 -6.61
CA ALA A 194 0.87 3.02 -6.75
C ALA A 194 1.38 3.72 -8.02
N CYS A 195 2.70 3.72 -8.27
CA CYS A 195 3.28 4.27 -9.49
C CYS A 195 2.70 3.64 -10.76
N ARG A 196 2.48 2.31 -10.77
CA ARG A 196 1.88 1.64 -11.93
C ARG A 196 0.40 1.99 -12.12
N LEU A 197 -0.36 2.08 -11.04
CA LEU A 197 -1.79 2.40 -11.08
C LEU A 197 -2.06 3.86 -11.44
N GLU A 198 -1.15 4.76 -11.07
CA GLU A 198 -1.23 6.18 -11.40
C GLU A 198 -0.81 6.48 -12.85
N ASP A 199 0.00 5.61 -13.48
CA ASP A 199 0.32 5.73 -14.90
C ASP A 199 -0.81 5.12 -15.77
N PRO A 200 -1.58 5.95 -16.50
CA PRO A 200 -2.71 5.45 -17.28
C PRO A 200 -2.29 4.59 -18.47
N LEU A 201 -1.09 4.82 -19.03
CA LEU A 201 -0.57 4.04 -20.15
C LEU A 201 -0.16 2.65 -19.67
N VAL A 202 0.62 2.57 -18.59
CA VAL A 202 1.03 1.30 -17.97
C VAL A 202 -0.20 0.51 -17.52
N THR A 203 -1.12 1.16 -16.80
CA THR A 203 -2.35 0.51 -16.32
C THR A 203 -3.18 -0.06 -17.48
N ARG A 204 -3.44 0.73 -18.53
CA ARG A 204 -4.21 0.27 -19.69
C ARG A 204 -3.49 -0.84 -20.44
N TRP A 205 -2.16 -0.75 -20.56
CA TRP A 205 -1.39 -1.82 -21.18
C TRP A 205 -1.51 -3.12 -20.40
N VAL A 206 -1.33 -3.12 -19.07
CA VAL A 206 -1.46 -4.34 -18.25
C VAL A 206 -2.87 -4.93 -18.38
N LEU A 207 -3.91 -4.08 -18.29
CA LEU A 207 -5.30 -4.53 -18.42
C LEU A 207 -5.59 -5.15 -19.80
N ALA A 208 -5.12 -4.54 -20.88
CA ALA A 208 -5.37 -5.03 -22.24
C ALA A 208 -4.49 -6.22 -22.62
N ALA A 209 -3.19 -6.17 -22.33
CA ALA A 209 -2.21 -7.15 -22.76
C ALA A 209 -2.15 -8.39 -21.86
N HIS A 210 -2.33 -8.24 -20.55
CA HIS A 210 -2.21 -9.37 -19.61
C HIS A 210 -3.57 -9.89 -19.17
N ALA A 211 -4.54 -9.01 -18.89
CA ALA A 211 -5.86 -9.43 -18.42
C ALA A 211 -6.89 -9.61 -19.55
N GLY A 212 -6.57 -9.21 -20.79
CA GLY A 212 -7.49 -9.26 -21.92
C GLY A 212 -8.74 -8.38 -21.72
N LEU A 213 -8.66 -7.39 -20.84
CA LEU A 213 -9.78 -6.53 -20.48
C LEU A 213 -9.93 -5.40 -21.50
N PRO A 214 -11.17 -5.00 -21.83
CA PRO A 214 -11.40 -3.87 -22.72
C PRO A 214 -10.92 -2.57 -22.05
N VAL A 215 -10.12 -1.80 -22.77
CA VAL A 215 -9.63 -0.49 -22.34
C VAL A 215 -10.03 0.59 -23.35
N PRO A 216 -10.14 1.86 -22.93
CA PRO A 216 -10.37 2.96 -23.86
C PRO A 216 -9.29 3.01 -24.96
N PRO A 217 -9.66 3.21 -26.25
CA PRO A 217 -8.70 3.42 -27.31
C PRO A 217 -7.69 4.52 -26.95
N THR A 218 -6.42 4.17 -26.91
CA THR A 218 -5.34 5.03 -26.41
C THR A 218 -4.25 5.12 -27.46
N LEU A 219 -3.95 6.36 -27.88
CA LEU A 219 -2.72 6.68 -28.62
C LEU A 219 -1.81 7.42 -27.64
N ALA A 220 -0.64 6.86 -27.36
CA ALA A 220 0.33 7.44 -26.44
C ALA A 220 1.62 7.81 -27.17
N PHE A 221 2.12 9.01 -26.90
CA PHE A 221 3.41 9.48 -27.38
C PHE A 221 4.41 9.42 -26.24
N VAL A 222 5.54 8.74 -26.44
CA VAL A 222 6.59 8.61 -25.43
C VAL A 222 7.90 9.12 -25.99
N LEU A 223 8.55 10.01 -25.26
CA LEU A 223 9.89 10.50 -25.56
C LEU A 223 10.91 9.53 -24.92
N GLY A 224 11.84 9.01 -25.72
CA GLY A 224 12.90 8.12 -25.26
C GLY A 224 12.47 6.69 -24.87
N LEU A 225 13.38 5.99 -24.18
CA LEU A 225 13.15 4.64 -23.65
C LEU A 225 12.56 4.74 -22.23
N ARG A 226 11.44 4.06 -22.01
CA ARG A 226 10.77 3.90 -20.73
C ARG A 226 10.94 2.45 -20.29
N GLY A 227 11.75 2.20 -19.26
CA GLY A 227 12.08 0.85 -18.79
C GLY A 227 10.91 0.09 -18.17
N ASP A 228 9.84 0.80 -17.81
CA ASP A 228 8.58 0.26 -17.30
C ASP A 228 7.60 -0.18 -18.39
N LEU A 229 7.91 0.09 -19.67
CA LEU A 229 7.13 -0.34 -20.82
C LEU A 229 7.97 -1.26 -21.72
N PRO A 230 7.37 -2.34 -22.28
CA PRO A 230 8.07 -3.15 -23.28
C PRO A 230 8.49 -2.32 -24.49
N ALA A 231 9.55 -2.76 -25.18
CA ALA A 231 10.10 -2.09 -26.36
C ALA A 231 9.01 -1.85 -27.43
N GLU A 232 8.16 -2.85 -27.65
CA GLU A 232 7.01 -2.80 -28.54
C GLU A 232 5.72 -3.13 -27.76
N LEU A 233 4.75 -2.22 -27.80
CA LEU A 233 3.52 -2.32 -27.02
C LEU A 233 2.39 -2.83 -27.91
N VAL A 234 2.27 -4.15 -28.04
CA VAL A 234 1.21 -4.79 -28.82
C VAL A 234 0.05 -5.15 -27.89
N ALA A 235 -0.87 -4.20 -27.68
CA ALA A 235 -2.07 -4.43 -26.89
C ALA A 235 -3.32 -3.95 -27.66
N PRO A 236 -4.42 -4.73 -27.68
CA PRO A 236 -5.67 -4.30 -28.31
C PRO A 236 -6.13 -2.94 -27.74
N GLY A 237 -6.31 -1.96 -28.62
CA GLY A 237 -6.77 -0.64 -28.22
C GLY A 237 -5.71 0.30 -27.64
N VAL A 238 -4.45 -0.11 -27.49
CA VAL A 238 -3.35 0.78 -27.08
C VAL A 238 -2.29 0.83 -28.18
N ARG A 239 -1.97 2.03 -28.65
CA ARG A 239 -0.91 2.28 -29.64
C ARG A 239 0.13 3.22 -29.05
N LEU A 240 1.38 2.79 -29.08
CA LEU A 240 2.53 3.56 -28.64
C LEU A 240 3.25 4.16 -29.85
N VAL A 241 3.52 5.46 -29.81
CA VAL A 241 4.35 6.18 -30.78
C VAL A 241 5.55 6.73 -30.02
N ARG A 242 6.75 6.24 -30.36
CA ARG A 242 7.99 6.77 -29.80
C ARG A 242 8.40 8.00 -30.60
N LEU A 243 8.61 9.11 -29.92
CA LEU A 243 9.14 10.33 -30.50
C LEU A 243 10.67 10.30 -30.36
N GLU A 244 11.37 10.54 -31.47
CA GLU A 244 12.81 10.78 -31.45
C GLU A 244 13.07 12.18 -30.88
N ASP A 245 14.15 12.32 -30.10
CA ASP A 245 14.54 13.60 -29.50
C ASP A 245 14.95 14.57 -30.63
N PRO A 246 14.38 15.78 -30.74
CA PRO A 246 14.69 16.71 -31.84
C PRO A 246 16.12 17.26 -31.86
N GLN A 247 17.05 16.76 -31.05
CA GLN A 247 18.44 17.24 -30.97
C GLN A 247 19.35 16.87 -32.17
N GLY A 248 18.79 16.65 -33.36
CA GLY A 248 19.55 16.22 -34.54
C GLY A 248 19.06 16.76 -35.90
N GLN A 249 18.25 17.81 -35.93
CA GLN A 249 17.90 18.51 -37.17
C GLN A 249 18.53 19.91 -37.18
N GLU A 250 19.82 19.97 -37.54
CA GLU A 250 20.43 21.16 -38.16
C GLU A 250 20.30 21.07 -39.69
#